data_AF-A0A5T2C7Z5-F1
#
_entry.id   AF-A0A5T2C7Z5-F1
#
_cell.length_a   1.000
_cell.length_b   1.000
_cell.length_c   1.000
_cell.angle_alpha   90.00
_cell.angle_beta   90.00
_cell.angle_gamma   90.00
#
_symmetry.space_group_name_H-M   'P 1'
#
loop_
_entity.id
_entity.type
_entity.pdbx_description
1 polymer ?
#
loop_
_entity_poly.entity_id
_entity_poly.type
_entity_poly.pdbx_seq_one_letter_code
_entity_poly.pdbx_strand_id
1 'polypeptide(L)'
;MYELPILIFKNLSGHILEGTIIIIFFFLLFLFLLYKRKSLHKSSTSLLITIGICFTFYGISKGLANFDANNIEENLPQLIDGIKTAFLVSVEAVFFAILLKVIALFMEKPFSNQDEIEEDVGIEDIIILQKENIKISQETLETFNQSLKATKEINDNIKLLRADNEQGFVNIKNSFEGFAKTMAENNSKAFIQALEEVI
;
A
#
# COMPACT_ATOMS: atom_id res chain seq x y z
N MET A 1 22.95 41.21 -12.71
CA MET A 1 22.63 39.84 -12.25
C MET A 1 22.00 39.03 -13.40
N TYR A 2 22.72 38.91 -14.53
CA TYR A 2 22.26 38.21 -15.75
C TYR A 2 23.38 37.36 -16.39
N GLU A 3 24.41 36.98 -15.62
CA GLU A 3 25.62 36.40 -16.21
C GLU A 3 25.57 34.87 -16.39
N LEU A 4 24.75 34.13 -15.65
CA LEU A 4 24.71 32.65 -15.77
C LEU A 4 24.31 32.13 -17.16
N PRO A 5 23.20 32.58 -17.79
CA PRO A 5 22.82 32.07 -19.11
C PRO A 5 23.81 32.51 -20.20
N ILE A 6 24.42 33.68 -20.06
CA ILE A 6 25.40 34.22 -21.01
C ILE A 6 26.75 33.49 -20.87
N LEU A 7 27.13 33.06 -19.67
CA LEU A 7 28.37 32.30 -19.43
C LEU A 7 28.32 30.89 -20.05
N ILE A 8 27.15 30.25 -20.02
CA ILE A 8 26.90 28.96 -20.69
C ILE A 8 27.08 29.13 -22.21
N PHE A 9 26.49 30.18 -22.79
CA PHE A 9 26.62 30.45 -24.23
C PHE A 9 28.02 30.94 -24.67
N LYS A 10 28.77 31.63 -23.80
CA LYS A 10 30.07 32.23 -24.14
C LYS A 10 31.25 31.25 -23.96
N ASN A 11 31.10 30.21 -23.14
CA ASN A 11 32.14 29.21 -22.88
C ASN A 11 31.89 27.88 -23.60
N LEU A 12 31.20 27.94 -24.74
CA LEU A 12 30.73 26.80 -25.52
C LEU A 12 31.87 26.15 -26.32
N SER A 13 32.80 25.50 -25.62
CA SER A 13 33.61 24.43 -26.23
C SER A 13 32.66 23.38 -26.80
N GLY A 14 32.93 22.84 -28.00
CA GLY A 14 31.98 21.99 -28.74
C GLY A 14 31.39 20.80 -27.97
N HIS A 15 32.08 20.33 -26.93
CA HIS A 15 31.64 19.21 -26.09
C HIS A 15 30.55 19.57 -25.05
N ILE A 16 30.42 20.84 -24.65
CA ILE A 16 29.29 21.29 -23.82
C ILE A 16 28.01 21.26 -24.66
N LEU A 17 28.12 21.68 -25.92
CA LEU A 17 27.00 21.72 -26.86
C LEU A 17 26.39 20.33 -27.07
N GLU A 18 27.22 19.29 -27.20
CA GLU A 18 26.79 17.90 -27.37
C GLU A 18 25.91 17.43 -26.20
N GLY A 19 26.35 17.67 -24.96
CA GLY A 19 25.61 17.29 -23.76
C GLY A 19 24.30 18.05 -23.58
N THR A 20 24.33 19.37 -23.79
CA THR A 20 23.14 20.23 -23.72
C THR A 20 22.08 19.83 -24.76
N ILE A 21 22.48 19.54 -26.00
CA ILE A 21 21.53 19.10 -27.05
C ILE A 21 20.83 17.79 -26.65
N ILE A 22 21.58 16.83 -26.11
CA ILE A 22 21.03 15.54 -25.68
C ILE A 22 20.03 15.73 -24.53
N ILE A 23 20.37 16.53 -23.52
CA ILE A 23 19.47 16.83 -22.39
C ILE A 23 18.19 17.52 -22.89
N ILE A 24 18.31 18.52 -23.76
CA ILE A 24 17.16 19.23 -24.32
C ILE A 24 16.28 18.28 -25.15
N PHE A 25 16.88 17.38 -25.94
CA PHE A 25 16.14 16.37 -26.70
C PHE A 25 15.32 15.46 -25.79
N PHE A 26 15.93 14.90 -24.74
CA PHE A 26 15.21 14.07 -23.77
C PHE A 26 14.16 14.86 -22.99
N PHE A 27 14.45 16.09 -22.59
CA PHE A 27 13.50 16.98 -21.93
C PHE A 27 12.26 17.23 -22.83
N LEU A 28 12.45 17.58 -24.10
CA LEU A 28 11.36 17.79 -25.06
C LEU A 28 10.59 16.49 -25.34
N LEU A 29 11.28 15.36 -25.44
CA LEU A 29 10.65 14.05 -25.58
C LEU A 29 9.72 13.76 -24.39
N PHE A 30 10.21 13.94 -23.16
CA PHE A 30 9.42 13.73 -21.95
C PHE A 30 8.28 14.74 -21.82
N LEU A 31 8.50 16.00 -22.19
CA LEU A 31 7.46 17.03 -22.22
C LEU A 31 6.37 16.70 -23.25
N PHE A 32 6.74 16.20 -24.43
CA PHE A 32 5.81 15.74 -25.45
C PHE A 32 5.02 14.52 -24.99
N LEU A 33 5.67 13.53 -24.35
CA LEU A 33 5.00 12.39 -23.75
C LEU A 33 4.01 12.83 -22.66
N LEU A 34 4.40 13.78 -21.81
CA LEU A 34 3.52 14.37 -20.79
C LEU A 34 2.30 15.04 -21.43
N TYR A 35 2.50 15.83 -22.49
CA TYR A 35 1.40 16.51 -23.18
C TYR A 35 0.44 15.52 -23.85
N LYS A 36 0.97 14.49 -24.52
CA LYS A 36 0.16 13.51 -25.27
C LYS A 36 -0.57 12.51 -24.37
N ARG A 37 0.08 12.01 -23.32
CA ARG A 37 -0.49 10.98 -22.42
C ARG A 37 -1.10 11.54 -21.14
N LYS A 38 -0.92 12.84 -20.86
CA LYS A 38 -1.32 13.51 -19.59
C LYS A 38 -0.79 12.81 -18.32
N SER A 39 0.21 11.96 -18.49
CA SER A 39 0.85 11.20 -17.44
C SER A 39 2.33 11.10 -17.82
N LEU A 40 3.20 11.43 -16.88
CA LEU A 40 4.64 11.22 -16.99
C LEU A 40 4.97 9.85 -16.41
N HIS A 41 5.78 9.08 -17.12
CA HIS A 41 6.35 7.87 -16.52
C HIS A 41 7.22 8.28 -15.32
N LYS A 42 7.04 7.65 -14.15
CA LYS A 42 7.72 8.02 -12.89
C LYS A 42 9.25 8.08 -13.03
N SER A 43 9.82 7.23 -13.88
CA SER A 43 11.27 7.20 -14.15
C SER A 43 11.80 8.34 -15.04
N SER A 44 10.96 9.19 -15.65
CA SER A 44 11.42 10.22 -16.60
C SER A 44 12.37 11.23 -15.96
N THR A 45 12.02 11.71 -14.77
CA THR A 45 12.86 12.63 -13.97
C THR A 45 14.16 11.95 -13.51
N SER A 46 14.07 10.71 -13.06
CA SER A 46 15.23 9.92 -12.62
C SER A 46 16.22 9.70 -13.77
N LEU A 47 15.72 9.35 -14.95
CA LEU A 47 16.53 9.12 -16.15
C LEU A 47 17.29 10.39 -16.56
N LEU A 48 16.66 11.56 -16.48
CA LEU A 48 17.32 12.83 -16.79
C LEU A 48 18.45 13.15 -15.80
N ILE A 49 18.26 12.85 -14.50
CA ILE A 49 19.31 12.97 -13.48
C ILE A 49 20.45 11.98 -13.77
N THR A 50 20.13 10.72 -14.11
CA THR A 50 21.13 9.70 -14.47
C THR A 50 21.91 10.08 -15.73
N ILE A 51 21.26 10.69 -16.73
CA ILE A 51 21.96 11.26 -17.91
C ILE A 51 22.92 12.36 -17.45
N GLY A 52 22.49 13.26 -16.57
CA GLY A 52 23.36 14.30 -16.00
C GLY A 52 24.59 13.72 -15.30
N ILE A 53 24.40 12.68 -14.48
CA ILE A 53 25.50 11.95 -13.80
C ILE A 53 26.40 11.22 -14.82
N CYS A 54 25.84 10.65 -15.88
CA CYS A 54 26.64 10.03 -16.95
C CYS A 54 27.57 11.06 -17.63
N PHE A 55 27.05 12.26 -17.88
CA PHE A 55 27.84 13.35 -18.45
C PHE A 55 28.94 13.87 -17.52
N THR A 56 28.76 13.82 -16.19
CA THR A 56 29.86 14.17 -15.27
C THR A 56 31.02 13.20 -15.41
N PHE A 57 30.75 11.90 -15.46
CA PHE A 57 31.78 10.88 -15.68
C PHE A 57 32.45 11.03 -17.05
N TYR A 58 31.67 11.33 -18.09
CA TYR A 58 32.21 11.57 -19.43
C TYR A 58 33.14 12.78 -19.48
N GLY A 59 32.75 13.93 -18.90
CA GLY A 59 33.57 15.14 -18.90
C GLY A 59 34.85 14.99 -18.07
N ILE A 60 34.77 14.29 -16.93
CA ILE A 60 35.97 13.94 -16.14
C ILE A 60 36.89 13.01 -16.94
N SER A 61 36.36 11.93 -17.53
CA SER A 61 37.14 10.98 -18.34
C SER A 61 37.85 11.68 -19.50
N LYS A 62 37.17 12.62 -20.16
CA LYS A 62 37.75 13.43 -21.23
C LYS A 62 38.83 14.40 -20.74
N GLY A 63 38.65 14.99 -19.56
CA GLY A 63 39.67 15.83 -18.90
C GLY A 63 40.92 15.05 -18.51
N LEU A 64 40.78 13.75 -18.19
CA LEU A 64 41.90 12.87 -17.86
C LEU A 64 42.56 12.20 -19.08
N ALA A 65 41.91 12.19 -20.25
CA ALA A 65 42.35 11.40 -21.40
C ALA A 65 43.78 11.72 -21.90
N ASN A 66 44.25 12.96 -21.70
CA ASN A 66 45.61 13.40 -22.05
C ASN A 66 46.42 13.85 -20.83
N PHE A 67 45.96 13.53 -19.61
CA PHE A 67 46.58 14.01 -18.39
C PHE A 67 47.87 13.25 -18.09
N ASP A 68 49.02 13.92 -18.15
CA ASP A 68 50.29 13.40 -17.67
C ASP A 68 50.58 13.90 -16.25
N ALA A 69 50.68 12.97 -15.31
CA ALA A 69 50.97 13.24 -13.90
C ALA A 69 52.39 13.79 -13.66
N ASN A 70 53.30 13.65 -14.63
CA ASN A 70 54.66 14.20 -14.54
C ASN A 70 54.74 15.68 -14.94
N ASN A 71 53.69 16.22 -15.58
CA ASN A 71 53.65 17.60 -16.07
C ASN A 71 52.31 18.26 -15.69
N ILE A 72 52.11 18.40 -14.37
CA ILE A 72 50.83 18.86 -13.79
C ILE A 72 50.50 20.29 -14.22
N GLU A 73 51.48 21.19 -14.28
CA GLU A 73 51.26 22.60 -14.62
C GLU A 73 50.66 22.79 -16.02
N GLU A 74 51.06 21.95 -16.97
CA GLU A 74 50.56 21.98 -18.35
C GLU A 74 49.19 21.30 -18.50
N ASN A 75 48.94 20.23 -17.74
CA ASN A 75 47.72 19.42 -17.86
C ASN A 75 46.57 19.84 -16.94
N LEU A 76 46.85 20.59 -15.87
CA LEU A 76 45.85 21.04 -14.91
C LEU A 76 44.77 21.93 -15.56
N PRO A 77 45.08 22.89 -16.44
CA PRO A 77 44.05 23.69 -17.12
C PRO A 77 43.05 22.84 -17.92
N GLN A 78 43.53 21.80 -18.61
CA GLN A 78 42.68 20.90 -19.41
C GLN A 78 41.77 20.03 -18.53
N LEU A 79 42.29 19.55 -17.40
CA LEU A 79 41.51 18.79 -16.41
C LEU A 79 40.39 19.65 -15.81
N ILE A 80 40.71 20.88 -15.43
CA ILE A 80 39.75 21.82 -14.85
C ILE A 80 38.67 22.20 -15.87
N ASP A 81 39.01 22.34 -17.16
CA ASP A 81 38.01 22.59 -18.20
C ASP A 81 37.06 21.38 -18.36
N GLY A 82 37.59 20.15 -18.40
CA GLY A 82 36.79 18.92 -18.43
C GLY A 82 35.80 18.81 -17.26
N ILE A 83 36.26 19.11 -16.04
CA ILE A 83 35.41 19.11 -14.84
C ILE A 83 34.36 20.24 -14.89
N LYS A 84 34.75 21.45 -15.32
CA LYS A 84 33.86 22.60 -15.44
C LYS A 84 32.72 22.34 -16.42
N THR A 85 33.04 21.74 -17.57
CA THR A 85 32.04 21.39 -18.60
C THR A 85 31.08 20.31 -18.12
N ALA A 86 31.58 19.24 -17.50
CA ALA A 86 30.79 18.17 -16.88
C ALA A 86 29.81 18.73 -15.84
N PHE A 87 30.30 19.61 -14.96
CA PHE A 87 29.49 20.21 -13.91
C PHE A 87 28.33 21.03 -14.48
N LEU A 88 28.59 21.90 -15.47
CA LEU A 88 27.55 22.73 -16.08
C LEU A 88 26.44 21.89 -16.74
N VAL A 89 26.81 20.86 -17.50
CA VAL A 89 25.86 19.97 -18.17
C VAL A 89 25.00 19.21 -17.14
N SER A 90 25.59 18.76 -16.03
CA SER A 90 24.83 18.10 -14.96
C SER A 90 23.85 19.02 -14.23
N VAL A 91 24.22 20.28 -14.00
CA VAL A 91 23.35 21.28 -13.40
C VAL A 91 22.15 21.55 -14.30
N GLU A 92 22.39 21.62 -15.62
CA GLU A 92 21.33 21.75 -16.61
C GLU A 92 20.37 20.56 -16.61
N ALA A 93 20.88 19.32 -16.56
CA ALA A 93 20.06 18.12 -16.46
C ALA A 93 19.16 18.11 -15.22
N VAL A 94 19.71 18.45 -14.05
CA VAL A 94 18.97 18.53 -12.79
C VAL A 94 17.94 19.66 -12.84
N PHE A 95 18.28 20.80 -13.42
CA PHE A 95 17.35 21.93 -13.60
C PHE A 95 16.13 21.51 -14.43
N PHE A 96 16.36 20.85 -15.58
CA PHE A 96 15.27 20.34 -16.41
C PHE A 96 14.47 19.22 -15.73
N ALA A 97 15.11 18.39 -14.89
CA ALA A 97 14.44 17.34 -14.13
C ALA A 97 13.48 17.94 -13.09
N ILE A 98 13.93 18.97 -12.37
CA ILE A 98 13.09 19.73 -11.44
C ILE A 98 11.95 20.40 -12.20
N LEU A 99 12.23 21.03 -13.34
CA LEU A 99 11.21 21.69 -14.15
C LEU A 99 10.14 20.69 -14.63
N LEU A 100 10.53 19.52 -15.12
CA LEU A 100 9.59 18.45 -15.49
C LEU A 100 8.73 18.03 -14.29
N LYS A 101 9.32 17.85 -13.10
CA LYS A 101 8.59 17.45 -11.90
C LYS A 101 7.59 18.51 -11.46
N VAL A 102 7.95 19.79 -11.54
CA VAL A 102 7.05 20.91 -11.23
C VAL A 102 5.89 20.95 -12.23
N ILE A 103 6.16 20.82 -13.53
CA ILE A 103 5.11 20.78 -14.57
C ILE A 103 4.19 19.56 -14.35
N ALA A 104 4.75 18.39 -14.03
CA ALA A 104 3.99 17.18 -13.71
C ALA A 104 3.01 17.42 -12.57
N LEU A 105 3.46 18.05 -11.48
CA LEU A 105 2.64 18.35 -10.29
C LEU A 105 1.46 19.28 -10.60
N PHE A 106 1.61 20.19 -11.58
CA PHE A 106 0.50 21.05 -12.04
C PHE A 106 -0.42 20.37 -13.06
N MET A 107 0.04 19.35 -13.78
CA MET A 107 -0.73 18.63 -14.81
C MET A 107 -1.42 17.36 -14.29
N GLU A 108 -0.87 16.72 -13.25
CA GLU A 108 -1.53 15.61 -12.57
C GLU A 108 -2.77 16.14 -11.84
N LYS A 109 -3.94 15.83 -12.40
CA LYS A 109 -5.19 15.89 -11.65
C LYS A 109 -5.10 14.88 -10.50
N PRO A 110 -5.70 15.16 -9.34
CA PRO A 110 -5.79 14.18 -8.27
C PRO A 110 -6.49 12.92 -8.80
N PHE A 111 -5.73 11.82 -8.85
CA PHE A 111 -6.12 10.41 -8.96
C PHE A 111 -7.37 10.05 -9.77
N SER A 112 -7.21 9.22 -10.80
CA SER A 112 -8.19 8.18 -11.08
C SER A 112 -7.63 7.07 -11.97
N ASN A 113 -7.82 5.83 -11.46
CA ASN A 113 -7.81 4.53 -12.13
C ASN A 113 -6.49 3.76 -12.13
N GLN A 114 -6.44 2.84 -11.14
CA GLN A 114 -6.31 1.38 -11.29
C GLN A 114 -5.26 0.85 -12.27
N ASP A 115 -4.53 -0.13 -11.73
CA ASP A 115 -3.65 -1.08 -12.39
C ASP A 115 -2.27 -0.56 -12.74
N GLU A 116 -1.41 -0.47 -11.72
CA GLU A 116 -0.08 -1.05 -11.77
C GLU A 116 0.54 -1.05 -10.36
N ILE A 117 0.90 -2.24 -9.90
CA ILE A 117 1.62 -2.45 -8.63
C ILE A 117 3.02 -1.87 -8.83
N GLU A 118 3.25 -0.64 -8.39
CA GLU A 118 4.53 0.06 -8.54
C GLU A 118 5.25 0.27 -7.20
N GLU A 119 6.56 0.00 -7.22
CA GLU A 119 7.56 0.09 -6.13
C GLU A 119 7.79 1.50 -5.53
N ASP A 120 6.96 2.49 -5.84
CA ASP A 120 7.03 3.82 -5.20
C ASP A 120 5.66 4.14 -4.60
N VAL A 121 5.26 3.33 -3.62
CA VAL A 121 4.17 3.65 -2.71
C VAL A 121 4.68 4.76 -1.81
N GLY A 122 4.22 5.99 -2.04
CA GLY A 122 4.55 7.10 -1.17
C GLY A 122 4.17 6.76 0.27
N ILE A 123 4.91 7.28 1.26
CA ILE A 123 4.61 7.04 2.69
C ILE A 123 3.15 7.39 3.00
N GLU A 124 2.60 8.40 2.34
CA GLU A 124 1.18 8.80 2.43
C GLU A 124 0.23 7.67 2.01
N ASP A 125 0.51 6.97 0.90
CA ASP A 125 -0.30 5.87 0.39
C ASP A 125 -0.20 4.64 1.30
N ILE A 126 1.00 4.37 1.84
CA ILE A 126 1.18 3.32 2.86
C ILE A 126 0.34 3.64 4.09
N ILE A 127 0.31 4.90 4.55
CA ILE A 127 -0.48 5.31 5.71
C ILE A 127 -1.98 5.15 5.43
N ILE A 128 -2.45 5.49 4.22
CA ILE A 128 -3.86 5.32 3.84
C ILE A 128 -4.23 3.83 3.84
N LEU A 129 -3.44 2.99 3.16
CA LEU A 129 -3.64 1.55 3.12
C LEU A 129 -3.56 0.91 4.51
N GLN A 130 -2.65 1.38 5.36
CA GLN A 130 -2.52 0.87 6.73
C GLN A 130 -3.72 1.27 7.59
N LYS A 131 -4.25 2.49 7.46
CA LYS A 131 -5.48 2.92 8.13
C LYS A 131 -6.68 2.09 7.67
N GLU A 132 -6.79 1.81 6.37
CA GLU A 132 -7.87 0.97 5.83
C GLU A 132 -7.78 -0.45 6.36
N ASN A 133 -6.59 -1.05 6.38
CA ASN A 133 -6.38 -2.38 6.96
C ASN A 133 -6.69 -2.44 8.45
N ILE A 134 -6.32 -1.41 9.22
CA ILE A 134 -6.68 -1.31 10.65
C ILE A 134 -8.20 -1.25 10.82
N LYS A 135 -8.89 -0.46 9.98
CA LYS A 135 -10.35 -0.35 10.02
C LYS A 135 -11.03 -1.68 9.69
N ILE A 136 -10.62 -2.35 8.61
CA ILE A 136 -11.13 -3.67 8.23
C ILE A 136 -10.88 -4.68 9.35
N SER A 137 -9.69 -4.65 9.96
CA SER A 137 -9.36 -5.53 11.08
C SER A 137 -10.23 -5.25 12.31
N GLN A 138 -10.56 -3.99 12.60
CA GLN A 138 -11.46 -3.62 13.70
C GLN A 138 -12.89 -4.12 13.44
N GLU A 139 -13.44 -3.88 12.25
CA GLU A 139 -14.77 -4.35 11.85
C GLU A 139 -14.87 -5.89 11.90
N THR A 140 -13.79 -6.58 11.47
CA THR A 140 -13.70 -8.04 11.57
C THR A 140 -13.72 -8.52 13.03
N LEU A 141 -13.01 -7.82 13.92
CA LEU A 141 -12.92 -8.16 15.35
C LEU A 141 -14.25 -7.90 16.08
N GLU A 142 -14.97 -6.83 15.70
CA GLU A 142 -16.32 -6.55 16.19
C GLU A 142 -17.31 -7.63 15.76
N THR A 143 -17.29 -8.00 14.47
CA THR A 143 -18.14 -9.07 13.92
C THR A 143 -17.84 -10.41 14.61
N PHE A 144 -16.56 -10.72 14.81
CA PHE A 144 -16.14 -11.91 15.53
C PHE A 144 -16.64 -11.93 16.98
N ASN A 145 -16.52 -10.81 17.70
CA ASN A 145 -17.04 -10.67 19.07
C ASN A 145 -18.57 -10.84 19.14
N GLN A 146 -19.31 -10.33 18.15
CA GLN A 146 -20.76 -10.55 18.08
C GLN A 146 -21.09 -12.03 17.86
N SER A 147 -20.35 -12.72 16.97
CA SER A 147 -20.53 -14.16 16.75
C SER A 147 -20.24 -15.00 18.00
N LEU A 148 -19.23 -14.58 18.79
CA LEU A 148 -18.88 -15.23 20.05
C LEU A 148 -19.97 -15.05 21.11
N LYS A 149 -20.57 -13.86 21.20
CA LYS A 149 -21.73 -13.60 22.07
C LYS A 149 -22.92 -14.47 21.67
N ALA A 150 -23.27 -14.49 20.38
CA ALA A 150 -24.36 -15.33 19.88
C ALA A 150 -24.12 -16.82 20.17
N THR A 151 -22.88 -17.30 20.00
CA THR A 151 -22.50 -18.69 20.33
C THR A 151 -22.63 -18.98 21.82
N LYS A 152 -22.24 -18.04 22.69
CA LYS A 152 -22.40 -18.17 24.14
C LYS A 152 -23.87 -18.23 24.53
N GLU A 153 -24.71 -17.36 23.96
CA GLU A 153 -26.16 -17.37 24.18
C GLU A 153 -26.80 -18.69 23.75
N ILE A 154 -26.44 -19.21 22.57
CA ILE A 154 -26.90 -20.54 22.11
C ILE A 154 -26.49 -21.63 23.11
N ASN A 155 -25.24 -21.61 23.59
CA ASN A 155 -24.76 -22.60 24.54
C ASN A 155 -25.49 -22.53 25.90
N ASP A 156 -25.80 -21.33 26.38
CA ASP A 156 -26.55 -21.15 27.62
C ASP A 156 -28.03 -21.55 27.43
N ASN A 157 -28.64 -21.26 26.27
CA ASN A 157 -29.97 -21.77 25.91
C ASN A 157 -30.01 -23.30 25.85
N ILE A 158 -28.98 -23.96 25.31
CA ILE A 158 -28.88 -25.43 25.31
C ILE A 158 -28.83 -25.99 26.73
N LYS A 159 -28.11 -25.34 27.66
CA LYS A 159 -28.08 -25.77 29.07
C LYS A 159 -29.46 -25.64 29.71
N LEU A 160 -30.16 -24.53 29.49
CA LEU A 160 -31.52 -24.32 29.98
C LEU A 160 -32.47 -25.38 29.43
N LEU A 161 -32.44 -25.64 28.12
CA LEU A 161 -33.25 -26.70 27.50
C LEU A 161 -32.97 -28.09 28.09
N ARG A 162 -31.72 -28.40 28.45
CA ARG A 162 -31.39 -29.66 29.12
C ARG A 162 -31.97 -29.74 30.52
N ALA A 163 -31.88 -28.65 31.30
CA ALA A 163 -32.46 -28.58 32.63
C ALA A 163 -33.99 -28.66 32.59
N ASP A 164 -34.64 -27.95 31.66
CA ASP A 164 -36.09 -27.99 31.45
C ASP A 164 -36.55 -29.39 31.07
N ASN A 165 -35.82 -30.09 30.20
CA ASN A 165 -36.11 -31.47 29.84
C ASN A 165 -35.94 -32.42 31.03
N GLU A 166 -34.85 -32.30 31.80
CA GLU A 166 -34.62 -33.10 33.01
C GLU A 166 -35.77 -32.92 34.02
N GLN A 167 -36.19 -31.68 34.26
CA GLN A 167 -37.33 -31.39 35.11
C GLN A 167 -38.64 -31.94 34.54
N GLY A 168 -38.83 -31.85 33.22
CA GLY A 168 -39.96 -32.45 32.51
C GLY A 168 -40.04 -33.97 32.72
N PHE A 169 -38.91 -34.68 32.61
CA PHE A 169 -38.84 -36.12 32.87
C PHE A 169 -39.15 -36.47 34.33
N VAL A 170 -38.64 -35.68 35.29
CA VAL A 170 -38.96 -35.87 36.72
C VAL A 170 -40.46 -35.68 36.96
N ASN A 171 -41.07 -34.65 36.36
CA ASN A 171 -42.50 -34.40 36.48
C ASN A 171 -43.33 -35.54 35.88
N ILE A 172 -42.97 -36.01 34.68
CA ILE A 172 -43.63 -37.17 34.03
C ILE A 172 -43.52 -38.42 34.91
N LYS A 173 -42.33 -38.68 35.46
CA LYS A 173 -42.11 -39.81 36.38
C LYS A 173 -43.03 -39.71 37.60
N ASN A 174 -43.08 -38.55 38.26
CA ASN A 174 -43.92 -38.34 39.44
C ASN A 174 -45.43 -38.50 39.11
N SER A 175 -45.88 -37.96 37.98
CA SER A 175 -47.27 -38.14 37.52
C SER A 175 -47.60 -39.59 37.21
N PHE A 176 -46.66 -40.33 36.61
CA PHE A 176 -46.84 -41.76 36.33
C PHE A 176 -46.89 -42.60 37.62
N GLU A 177 -46.01 -42.34 38.59
CA GLU A 177 -46.04 -42.99 39.90
C GLU A 177 -47.38 -42.71 40.62
N GLY A 178 -47.86 -41.46 40.56
CA GLY A 178 -49.17 -41.09 41.11
C GLY A 178 -50.32 -41.82 40.41
N PHE A 179 -50.32 -41.85 39.08
CA PHE A 179 -51.32 -42.58 38.30
C PHE A 179 -51.32 -44.08 38.64
N ALA A 180 -50.15 -44.72 38.69
CA ALA A 180 -50.02 -46.13 39.03
C ALA A 180 -50.57 -46.44 40.43
N LYS A 181 -50.30 -45.56 41.41
CA LYS A 181 -50.86 -45.67 42.76
C LYS A 181 -52.38 -45.55 42.76
N THR A 182 -52.94 -44.53 42.13
CA THR A 182 -54.40 -44.34 42.03
C THR A 182 -55.08 -45.49 41.29
N MET A 183 -54.45 -46.02 40.23
CA MET A 183 -54.97 -47.17 39.50
C MET A 183 -54.98 -48.45 40.35
N ALA A 184 -53.92 -48.69 41.13
CA ALA A 184 -53.88 -49.81 42.08
C ALA A 184 -54.95 -49.69 43.17
N GLU A 185 -55.13 -48.49 43.75
CA GLU A 185 -56.16 -48.22 44.75
C GLU A 185 -57.57 -48.40 44.18
N ASN A 186 -57.85 -47.88 42.98
CA ASN A 186 -59.15 -48.01 42.33
C ASN A 186 -59.46 -49.46 41.97
N ASN A 187 -58.48 -50.21 41.43
CA ASN A 187 -58.65 -51.63 41.14
C ASN A 187 -58.91 -52.44 42.41
N SER A 188 -58.21 -52.13 43.52
CA SER A 188 -58.45 -52.79 44.80
C SER A 188 -59.84 -52.47 45.35
N LYS A 189 -60.29 -51.22 45.27
CA LYS A 189 -61.64 -50.82 45.72
C LYS A 189 -62.73 -51.49 44.88
N ALA A 190 -62.58 -51.51 43.56
CA ALA A 190 -63.52 -52.17 42.66
C ALA A 190 -63.62 -53.68 42.96
N PHE A 191 -62.50 -54.32 43.31
CA PHE A 191 -62.49 -55.73 43.71
C PHE A 191 -63.25 -55.98 45.01
N ILE A 192 -63.09 -55.11 46.01
CA ILE A 192 -63.80 -55.20 47.29
C ILE A 192 -65.30 -54.97 47.10
N GLN A 193 -65.69 -53.93 46.34
CA GLN A 193 -67.09 -53.68 46.02
C GLN A 193 -67.74 -54.86 45.29
N ALA A 194 -67.06 -55.44 44.31
CA ALA A 194 -67.55 -56.62 43.60
C ALA A 194 -67.73 -57.85 44.50
N LEU A 195 -66.92 -57.99 45.56
CA LEU A 195 -67.11 -59.05 46.57
C LEU A 195 -68.28 -58.76 47.52
N GLU A 196 -68.47 -57.50 47.92
CA GLU A 196 -69.59 -57.08 48.77
C GLU A 196 -70.95 -57.18 48.04
N GLU A 197 -70.99 -56.99 46.72
CA GLU A 197 -72.22 -57.08 45.93
C GLU A 197 -72.71 -58.52 45.71
N VAL A 198 -71.85 -59.52 45.95
CA VAL A 198 -72.10 -60.96 45.72
C VAL A 198 -72.47 -61.70 47.01
N ILE A 199 -72.29 -61.08 48.19
CA ILE A 199 -72.67 -61.61 49.51
C ILE A 199 -73.99 -60.97 49.96
#